data_AF-A0A1C3XKV2-F1
#
_entry.id   AF-A0A1C3XKV2-F1
#
_cell.length_a   1.000
_cell.length_b   1.000
_cell.length_c   1.000
_cell.angle_alpha   90.00
_cell.angle_beta   90.00
_cell.angle_gamma   90.00
#
_symmetry.space_group_name_H-M   'P 1'
#
loop_
_entity.id
_entity.type
_entity.pdbx_description
1 polymer ?
#
loop_
_entity_poly.entity_id
_entity_poly.type
_entity_poly.pdbx_seq_one_letter_code
_entity_poly.pdbx_strand_id
1 'polypeptide(L)'
;MTSIISSLTVNQIKSLSTTVIASLTTSDVAALSTTQIKALSSSQIKALQTDEVAALTTDQMSAVSASAIKGLSLSQLAVLDTTKIENLSTEQVAAFSADQIGGFGSSQAEALTTSQVHVLSSAQIGALSTDDIAGFSTADIAAITT
;
A
#
# COMPACT_ATOMS: atom_id res chain seq x y z
N MET A 1 -19.65 -15.38 -11.46
CA MET A 1 -20.60 -15.07 -10.36
C MET A 1 -20.43 -13.61 -10.03
N THR A 2 -21.51 -12.85 -9.83
CA THR A 2 -21.41 -11.46 -9.36
C THR A 2 -20.91 -11.46 -7.92
N SER A 3 -19.84 -10.71 -7.63
CA SER A 3 -19.34 -10.59 -6.26
C SER A 3 -20.43 -10.01 -5.35
N ILE A 4 -20.66 -10.63 -4.20
CA ILE A 4 -21.60 -10.12 -3.19
C ILE A 4 -20.94 -9.10 -2.26
N ILE A 5 -19.62 -8.92 -2.33
CA ILE A 5 -18.88 -8.15 -1.35
C ILE A 5 -19.21 -6.66 -1.41
N SER A 6 -19.52 -6.15 -2.62
CA SER A 6 -19.96 -4.77 -2.85
C SER A 6 -21.29 -4.45 -2.17
N SER A 7 -22.12 -5.46 -1.88
CA SER A 7 -23.39 -5.29 -1.16
C SER A 7 -23.26 -5.24 0.37
N LEU A 8 -22.09 -5.61 0.91
CA LEU A 8 -21.86 -5.61 2.35
C LEU A 8 -21.67 -4.18 2.87
N THR A 9 -22.26 -3.88 4.02
CA THR A 9 -22.02 -2.62 4.72
C THR A 9 -20.58 -2.53 5.23
N VAL A 10 -20.10 -1.31 5.47
CA VAL A 10 -18.79 -1.04 6.08
C VAL A 10 -18.60 -1.80 7.41
N ASN A 11 -19.64 -1.90 8.23
CA ASN A 11 -19.57 -2.63 9.50
C ASN A 11 -19.46 -4.14 9.30
N GLN A 12 -20.14 -4.70 8.28
CA GLN A 12 -19.99 -6.10 7.92
C GLN A 12 -18.58 -6.39 7.42
N ILE A 13 -17.99 -5.54 6.57
CA ILE A 13 -16.60 -5.66 6.13
C ILE A 13 -15.62 -5.65 7.31
N LYS A 14 -15.78 -4.71 8.25
CA LYS A 14 -14.97 -4.65 9.48
C LYS A 14 -15.06 -5.92 10.32
N SER A 15 -16.21 -6.61 10.31
CA SER A 15 -16.44 -7.82 11.08
C SER A 15 -15.93 -9.10 10.41
N LEU A 16 -15.51 -9.04 9.15
CA LEU A 16 -14.99 -10.22 8.45
C LEU A 16 -13.70 -10.72 9.12
N SER A 17 -13.63 -12.03 9.36
CA SER A 17 -12.40 -12.65 9.83
C SER A 17 -11.31 -12.60 8.77
N THR A 18 -10.05 -12.66 9.18
CA THR A 18 -8.91 -12.76 8.26
C THR A 18 -8.98 -14.01 7.38
N THR A 19 -9.57 -15.10 7.86
CA THR A 19 -9.82 -16.31 7.06
C THR A 19 -10.78 -16.04 5.90
N VAL A 20 -11.84 -15.25 6.14
CA VAL A 20 -12.76 -14.87 5.06
C VAL A 20 -12.06 -13.93 4.08
N ILE A 21 -11.28 -12.96 4.56
CA ILE A 21 -10.51 -12.05 3.71
C ILE A 21 -9.51 -12.83 2.82
N ALA A 22 -8.82 -13.83 3.38
CA ALA A 22 -7.89 -14.67 2.64
C ALA A 22 -8.57 -15.59 1.61
N SER A 23 -9.89 -15.76 1.69
CA SER A 23 -10.67 -16.56 0.72
C SER A 23 -11.28 -15.73 -0.41
N LEU A 24 -11.10 -14.41 -0.39
CA LEU A 24 -11.59 -13.52 -1.44
C LEU A 24 -10.86 -13.79 -2.75
N THR A 25 -11.60 -13.70 -3.85
CA THR A 25 -11.00 -13.74 -5.17
C THR A 25 -10.53 -12.34 -5.59
N THR A 26 -9.65 -12.25 -6.59
CA THR A 26 -9.28 -10.97 -7.22
C THR A 26 -10.49 -10.18 -7.74
N SER A 27 -11.54 -10.88 -8.20
CA SER A 27 -12.79 -10.26 -8.63
C SER A 27 -13.60 -9.70 -7.46
N ASP A 28 -13.55 -10.32 -6.28
CA ASP A 28 -14.17 -9.76 -5.08
C ASP A 28 -13.43 -8.51 -4.62
N VAL A 29 -12.10 -8.56 -4.60
CA VAL A 29 -11.28 -7.41 -4.19
C VAL A 29 -11.44 -6.23 -5.13
N ALA A 30 -11.45 -6.45 -6.44
CA ALA A 30 -11.75 -5.41 -7.43
C ALA A 30 -13.19 -4.84 -7.30
N ALA A 31 -14.13 -5.60 -6.72
CA ALA A 31 -15.50 -5.16 -6.51
C ALA A 31 -15.71 -4.36 -5.20
N LEU A 32 -14.71 -4.31 -4.30
CA LEU A 32 -14.80 -3.51 -3.08
C LEU A 32 -14.81 -2.01 -3.40
N SER A 33 -15.73 -1.27 -2.80
CA SER A 33 -15.70 0.20 -2.85
C SER A 33 -14.53 0.75 -2.01
N THR A 34 -14.06 1.94 -2.35
CA THR A 34 -13.03 2.66 -1.58
C THR A 34 -13.44 2.88 -0.13
N THR A 35 -14.73 3.10 0.14
CA THR A 35 -15.27 3.21 1.51
C THR A 35 -15.15 1.90 2.30
N GLN A 36 -15.36 0.75 1.64
CA GLN A 36 -15.15 -0.57 2.26
C GLN A 36 -13.66 -0.86 2.47
N ILE A 37 -12.79 -0.52 1.50
CA ILE A 37 -11.34 -0.67 1.64
C ILE A 37 -10.80 0.16 2.81
N LYS A 38 -11.23 1.43 2.92
CA LYS A 38 -10.85 2.33 4.02
C LYS A 38 -11.23 1.78 5.40
N ALA A 39 -12.24 0.92 5.45
CA ALA A 39 -12.70 0.29 6.68
C ALA A 39 -11.87 -0.92 7.11
N LEU A 40 -11.01 -1.46 6.24
CA LEU A 40 -10.25 -2.67 6.53
C LEU A 40 -9.21 -2.47 7.65
N SER A 41 -9.18 -3.50 8.48
CA SER A 41 -8.08 -3.99 9.30
C SER A 41 -6.66 -3.85 8.75
N SER A 42 -5.64 -3.47 9.53
CA SER A 42 -4.26 -3.85 9.16
C SER A 42 -4.11 -5.37 9.08
N SER A 43 -4.74 -6.11 10.01
CA SER A 43 -4.78 -7.58 9.98
C SER A 43 -5.56 -8.13 8.80
N GLN A 44 -6.63 -7.43 8.36
CA GLN A 44 -7.39 -7.83 7.18
C GLN A 44 -6.59 -7.56 5.90
N ILE A 45 -5.94 -6.39 5.77
CA ILE A 45 -5.02 -6.10 4.65
C ILE A 45 -3.90 -7.14 4.57
N LYS A 46 -3.31 -7.51 5.71
CA LYS A 46 -2.28 -8.56 5.78
C LYS A 46 -2.78 -9.93 5.31
N ALA A 47 -4.09 -10.20 5.39
CA ALA A 47 -4.67 -11.49 5.06
C ALA A 47 -4.95 -11.66 3.54
N LEU A 48 -4.96 -10.58 2.76
CA LEU A 48 -5.05 -10.64 1.30
C LEU A 48 -3.82 -11.38 0.74
N GLN A 49 -3.98 -12.24 -0.26
CA GLN A 49 -2.82 -12.81 -0.95
C GLN A 49 -2.26 -11.79 -1.95
N THR A 50 -1.08 -12.08 -2.49
CA THR A 50 -0.40 -11.19 -3.44
C THR A 50 -1.24 -10.91 -4.68
N ASP A 51 -1.97 -11.90 -5.19
CA ASP A 51 -2.81 -11.74 -6.38
C ASP A 51 -3.97 -10.76 -6.12
N GLU A 52 -4.56 -10.79 -4.93
CA GLU A 52 -5.59 -9.83 -4.54
C GLU A 52 -5.04 -8.41 -4.36
N VAL A 53 -3.85 -8.28 -3.77
CA VAL A 53 -3.19 -6.97 -3.61
C VAL A 53 -2.83 -6.39 -4.98
N ALA A 54 -2.33 -7.22 -5.90
CA ALA A 54 -2.03 -6.81 -7.27
C ALA A 54 -3.29 -6.36 -8.03
N ALA A 55 -4.44 -6.98 -7.74
CA ALA A 55 -5.73 -6.67 -8.33
C ALA A 55 -6.42 -5.40 -7.79
N LEU A 56 -5.92 -4.81 -6.69
CA LEU A 56 -6.42 -3.53 -6.20
C LEU A 56 -6.23 -2.44 -7.27
N THR A 57 -7.24 -1.61 -7.46
CA THR A 57 -7.11 -0.42 -8.29
C THR A 57 -6.28 0.67 -7.57
N THR A 58 -5.81 1.67 -8.29
CA THR A 58 -5.14 2.85 -7.70
C THR A 58 -6.03 3.56 -6.69
N ASP A 59 -7.32 3.72 -7.02
CA ASP A 59 -8.31 4.36 -6.13
C ASP A 59 -8.55 3.53 -4.86
N GLN A 60 -8.56 2.20 -4.97
CA GLN A 60 -8.66 1.33 -3.80
C GLN A 60 -7.39 1.40 -2.95
N MET A 61 -6.20 1.43 -3.59
CA MET A 61 -4.92 1.53 -2.92
C MET A 61 -4.78 2.84 -2.13
N SER A 62 -5.14 3.98 -2.73
CA SER A 62 -5.16 5.28 -2.04
C SER A 62 -6.24 5.36 -0.95
N ALA A 63 -7.28 4.52 -1.02
CA ALA A 63 -8.30 4.42 0.03
C ALA A 63 -7.85 3.62 1.27
N VAL A 64 -6.78 2.81 1.18
CA VAL A 64 -6.25 2.07 2.33
C VAL A 64 -5.81 3.06 3.41
N SER A 65 -6.34 2.94 4.63
CA SER A 65 -5.96 3.89 5.68
C SER A 65 -4.48 3.80 6.04
N ALA A 66 -3.87 4.91 6.44
CA ALA A 66 -2.48 4.95 6.93
C ALA A 66 -2.22 3.96 8.09
N SER A 67 -3.21 3.69 8.94
CA SER A 67 -3.10 2.67 9.99
C SER A 67 -3.12 1.24 9.43
N ALA A 68 -3.82 1.01 8.33
CA ALA A 68 -3.95 -0.30 7.68
C ALA A 68 -2.77 -0.63 6.76
N ILE A 69 -2.11 0.37 6.16
CA ILE A 69 -0.96 0.19 5.25
C ILE A 69 0.21 -0.56 5.92
N LYS A 70 0.38 -0.37 7.24
CA LYS A 70 1.35 -1.10 8.08
C LYS A 70 1.12 -2.61 8.13
N GLY A 71 -0.08 -3.07 7.72
CA GLY A 71 -0.42 -4.48 7.61
C GLY A 71 0.20 -5.17 6.39
N LEU A 72 0.60 -4.42 5.35
CA LEU A 72 1.19 -5.00 4.14
C LEU A 72 2.52 -5.68 4.46
N SER A 73 2.62 -6.96 4.09
CA SER A 73 3.87 -7.71 4.12
C SER A 73 4.79 -7.33 2.96
N LEU A 74 6.08 -7.66 3.06
CA LEU A 74 7.05 -7.39 1.99
C LEU A 74 6.66 -8.08 0.67
N SER A 75 6.10 -9.29 0.73
CA SER A 75 5.63 -9.99 -0.48
C SER A 75 4.44 -9.30 -1.14
N GLN A 76 3.54 -8.68 -0.35
CA GLN A 76 2.44 -7.89 -0.89
C GLN A 76 2.91 -6.54 -1.43
N LEU A 77 3.93 -5.94 -0.81
CA LEU A 77 4.56 -4.72 -1.34
C LEU A 77 5.23 -4.99 -2.67
N ALA A 78 5.93 -6.12 -2.82
CA ALA A 78 6.65 -6.49 -4.05
C ALA A 78 5.76 -6.62 -5.30
N VAL A 79 4.44 -6.78 -5.14
CA VAL A 79 3.49 -6.88 -6.26
C VAL A 79 2.77 -5.57 -6.58
N LEU A 80 3.06 -4.48 -5.86
CA LEU A 80 2.58 -3.16 -6.21
C LEU A 80 3.35 -2.63 -7.43
N ASP A 81 2.64 -2.29 -8.50
CA ASP A 81 3.25 -1.59 -9.62
C ASP A 81 3.58 -0.12 -9.27
N THR A 82 4.39 0.52 -10.12
CA THR A 82 4.85 1.90 -9.91
C THR A 82 3.69 2.89 -9.88
N THR A 83 2.62 2.68 -10.65
CA THR A 83 1.44 3.55 -10.65
C THR A 83 0.70 3.52 -9.31
N LYS A 84 0.62 2.37 -8.65
CA LYS A 84 0.08 2.27 -7.28
C LYS A 84 0.96 3.01 -6.28
N ILE A 85 2.29 2.95 -6.41
CA ILE A 85 3.23 3.68 -5.54
C ILE A 85 3.10 5.20 -5.72
N GLU A 86 3.10 5.68 -6.96
CA GLU A 86 2.90 7.10 -7.30
C GLU A 86 1.59 7.66 -6.74
N ASN A 87 0.56 6.83 -6.62
CA ASN A 87 -0.77 7.23 -6.14
C ASN A 87 -0.93 7.20 -4.61
N LEU A 88 0.05 6.69 -3.85
CA LEU A 88 -0.02 6.71 -2.39
C LEU A 88 -0.08 8.14 -1.85
N SER A 89 -0.90 8.37 -0.83
CA SER A 89 -0.89 9.64 -0.13
C SER A 89 0.39 9.79 0.71
N THR A 90 0.78 11.03 0.99
CA THR A 90 1.91 11.32 1.87
C THR A 90 1.68 10.76 3.28
N GLU A 91 0.44 10.73 3.77
CA GLU A 91 0.11 10.09 5.05
C GLU A 91 0.29 8.57 5.02
N GLN A 92 0.02 7.91 3.89
CA GLN A 92 0.27 6.48 3.73
C GLN A 92 1.77 6.19 3.71
N VAL A 93 2.56 6.99 2.95
CA VAL A 93 4.01 6.83 2.86
C VAL A 93 4.69 7.07 4.22
N ALA A 94 4.31 8.13 4.93
CA ALA A 94 4.80 8.41 6.27
C ALA A 94 4.44 7.32 7.30
N ALA A 95 3.39 6.53 7.02
CA ALA A 95 2.96 5.46 7.91
C ALA A 95 3.68 4.12 7.67
N PHE A 96 4.39 3.90 6.56
CA PHE A 96 5.18 2.67 6.40
C PHE A 96 6.26 2.54 7.48
N SER A 97 6.59 1.31 7.87
CA SER A 97 7.80 1.08 8.67
C SER A 97 9.05 1.26 7.81
N ALA A 98 10.21 1.45 8.46
CA ALA A 98 11.50 1.44 7.78
C ALA A 98 11.72 0.12 7.00
N ASP A 99 11.38 -1.02 7.61
CA ASP A 99 11.47 -2.33 6.95
C ASP A 99 10.59 -2.45 5.70
N GLN A 100 9.39 -1.84 5.71
CA GLN A 100 8.50 -1.83 4.54
C GLN A 100 9.08 -0.97 3.41
N ILE A 101 9.66 0.19 3.73
CA ILE A 101 10.34 1.05 2.74
C ILE A 101 11.59 0.37 2.18
N GLY A 102 12.42 -0.24 3.04
CA GLY A 102 13.61 -0.97 2.60
C GLY A 102 13.31 -2.27 1.85
N GLY A 103 12.05 -2.73 1.87
CA GLY A 103 11.59 -3.87 1.07
C GLY A 103 11.07 -3.50 -0.32
N PHE A 104 11.05 -2.22 -0.69
CA PHE A 104 10.70 -1.81 -2.05
C PHE A 104 11.79 -2.27 -3.03
N GLY A 105 11.38 -2.73 -4.21
CA GLY A 105 12.33 -2.88 -5.32
C GLY A 105 12.72 -1.52 -5.88
N SER A 106 13.85 -1.44 -6.59
CA SER A 106 14.37 -0.16 -7.08
C SER A 106 13.40 0.61 -7.98
N SER A 107 12.61 -0.08 -8.82
CA SER A 107 11.55 0.59 -9.60
C SER A 107 10.43 1.17 -8.73
N GLN A 108 10.13 0.56 -7.59
CA GLN A 108 9.13 1.08 -6.65
C GLN A 108 9.68 2.26 -5.86
N ALA A 109 10.96 2.22 -5.46
CA ALA A 109 11.61 3.34 -4.81
C ALA A 109 11.70 4.55 -5.76
N GLU A 110 12.10 4.34 -7.02
CA GLU A 110 12.16 5.38 -8.06
C GLU A 110 10.77 5.95 -8.40
N ALA A 111 9.70 5.17 -8.22
CA ALA A 111 8.32 5.62 -8.43
C ALA A 111 7.79 6.55 -7.32
N LEU A 112 8.52 6.72 -6.21
CA LEU A 112 8.14 7.69 -5.19
C LEU A 112 8.21 9.11 -5.76
N THR A 113 7.11 9.84 -5.67
CA THR A 113 7.07 11.25 -6.05
C THR A 113 7.87 12.10 -5.06
N THR A 114 8.35 13.27 -5.51
CA THR A 114 9.06 14.23 -4.67
C THR A 114 8.28 14.60 -3.39
N SER A 115 6.94 14.68 -3.46
CA SER A 115 6.10 14.92 -2.27
C SER A 115 6.07 13.76 -1.29
N GLN A 116 6.14 12.51 -1.78
CA GLN A 116 6.23 11.33 -0.94
C GLN A 116 7.63 11.18 -0.32
N VAL A 117 8.69 11.47 -1.09
CA VAL A 117 10.06 11.51 -0.56
C VAL A 117 10.21 12.54 0.55
N HIS A 118 9.57 13.71 0.41
CA HIS A 118 9.58 14.78 1.41
C HIS A 118 9.09 14.35 2.81
N VAL A 119 8.17 13.40 2.88
CA VAL A 119 7.57 12.95 4.15
C VAL A 119 8.24 11.72 4.75
N LEU A 120 9.29 11.19 4.12
CA LEU A 120 10.06 10.07 4.67
C LEU A 120 10.83 10.54 5.91
N SER A 121 10.77 9.72 6.96
CA SER A 121 11.57 9.89 8.18
C SER A 121 13.03 9.47 7.96
N SER A 122 13.94 9.90 8.83
CA SER A 122 15.36 9.50 8.77
C SER A 122 15.55 7.97 8.82
N ALA A 123 14.68 7.25 9.55
CA ALA A 123 14.71 5.80 9.63
C ALA A 123 14.29 5.12 8.32
N GLN A 124 13.30 5.69 7.61
CA GLN A 124 12.87 5.18 6.31
C GLN A 124 13.90 5.50 5.22
N ILE A 125 14.47 6.71 5.22
CA ILE A 125 15.57 7.07 4.31
C ILE A 125 16.77 6.15 4.53
N GLY A 126 17.13 5.86 5.79
CA GLY A 126 18.22 4.95 6.13
C GLY A 126 17.97 3.47 5.78
N ALA A 127 16.74 3.10 5.44
CA ALA A 127 16.38 1.75 5.00
C ALA A 127 16.45 1.56 3.48
N LEU A 128 16.49 2.66 2.70
CA LEU A 128 16.67 2.59 1.26
C LEU A 128 18.09 2.11 0.91
N SER A 129 18.21 1.32 -0.15
CA SER A 129 19.53 0.91 -0.63
C SER A 129 20.25 2.06 -1.33
N THR A 130 21.57 1.92 -1.51
CA THR A 130 22.35 2.91 -2.26
C THR A 130 21.93 2.99 -3.73
N ASP A 131 21.46 1.88 -4.30
CA ASP A 131 21.00 1.82 -5.69
C ASP A 131 19.66 2.56 -5.85
N ASP A 132 18.79 2.47 -4.85
CA ASP A 132 17.51 3.21 -4.84
C ASP A 132 17.76 4.73 -4.78
N ILE A 133 18.65 5.17 -3.87
CA ILE A 133 19.01 6.58 -3.73
C ILE A 133 19.72 7.09 -5.00
N ALA A 134 20.52 6.24 -5.67
CA ALA A 134 21.17 6.61 -6.92
C ALA A 134 20.18 6.81 -8.08
N GLY A 135 18.99 6.20 -8.01
CA GLY A 135 17.90 6.39 -8.97
C GLY A 135 17.10 7.69 -8.76
N PHE A 136 17.21 8.33 -7.59
CA PHE A 136 16.45 9.54 -7.27
C PHE A 136 16.89 10.74 -8.12
N SER A 137 15.92 11.56 -8.52
CA SER A 137 16.22 12.81 -9.20
C SER A 137 16.85 13.83 -8.24
N THR A 138 17.44 14.89 -8.79
CA THR A 138 17.95 16.00 -7.96
C THR A 138 16.85 16.68 -7.15
N ALA A 139 15.60 16.67 -7.62
CA ALA A 139 14.45 17.18 -6.90
C ALA A 139 14.09 16.30 -5.70
N ASP A 140 14.15 14.98 -5.87
CA ASP A 140 13.86 14.03 -4.78
C ASP A 140 14.91 14.13 -3.68
N ILE A 141 16.19 14.18 -4.06
CA ILE A 141 17.28 14.39 -3.09
C ILE A 141 17.12 15.73 -2.35
N ALA A 142 16.72 16.80 -3.05
CA ALA A 142 16.48 18.10 -2.43
C ALA A 142 15.25 18.13 -1.52
N ALA A 143 14.30 17.21 -1.70
CA ALA A 143 13.09 17.12 -0.88
C ALA A 143 13.33 16.44 0.48
N ILE A 144 14.45 15.75 0.66
CA ILE A 144 14.84 15.14 1.93
C ILE A 144 15.22 16.25 2.92
N THR A 145 14.36 16.50 3.90
CA THR A 145 14.54 17.56 4.92
C THR A 145 14.77 17.03 6.33
N THR A 146 15.05 15.72 6.47
CA THR A 146 15.10 14.99 7.75
C THR A 146 16.18 15.47 8.70
#